data_AF-A0A401Q7K3-F1
#
_entry.id   AF-A0A401Q7K3-F1
#
_cell.length_a   1.000
_cell.length_b   1.000
_cell.length_c   1.000
_cell.angle_alpha   90.00
_cell.angle_beta   90.00
_cell.angle_gamma   90.00
#
_symmetry.space_group_name_H-M   'P 1'
#
loop_
_entity.id
_entity.type
_entity.pdbx_description
1 polymer ?
#
loop_
_entity_poly.entity_id
_entity_poly.type
_entity_poly.pdbx_seq_one_letter_code
_entity_poly.pdbx_strand_id
1 'polypeptide(L)'
;NSPQSPYKTLNEALSSVESFEKHYLDLSHTAIEMYQTIGQVRSSQLLGKDLADFYMRKGEPQKAEMYLQEALKTYQAEGWPLLIAHTRKQLAECQKQLQQTQNYLQTSSLLAGDDNLTETERIHFCQEILNLTQQPDSGQDDRLLLGMEGFLQLQSLCFKPVCAMVHVGGLLEIELTVHSLMPLPVHLHQLSIHLNLSVSKDTSKRGSELGSRSRNVNGIFLFPSGPIGHPSPRNKQPFIELCELYEQSPSDSSLNSSGIICKNMHLLFGRQESSSSLERSSGLAVEDAAHVLRTTDILLKPGINTIHFKTEASAFKTQNTKNNGSSL
;
A
#
# COMPACT_ATOMS: atom_id res chain seq x y z
N ASN A 1 -45.12 -1.65 -23.89
CA ASN A 1 -44.55 -0.42 -23.29
C ASN A 1 -44.22 0.54 -24.42
N SER A 2 -45.14 1.45 -24.74
CA SER A 2 -44.89 2.49 -25.74
C SER A 2 -43.80 3.44 -25.24
N PRO A 3 -42.83 3.85 -26.07
CA PRO A 3 -41.83 4.82 -25.64
C PRO A 3 -42.55 6.12 -25.26
N GLN A 4 -42.41 6.56 -24.01
CA GLN A 4 -42.84 7.90 -23.62
C GLN A 4 -42.14 8.90 -24.55
N SER A 5 -42.90 9.86 -25.09
CA SER A 5 -42.32 10.97 -25.86
C SER A 5 -41.25 11.68 -24.99
N PRO A 6 -40.05 12.00 -25.52
CA PRO A 6 -39.00 12.68 -24.76
C PRO A 6 -39.50 13.95 -24.05
N TYR A 7 -40.43 14.67 -24.67
CA TYR A 7 -41.08 15.85 -24.08
C TYR A 7 -41.91 15.53 -22.85
N LYS A 8 -42.60 14.39 -22.85
CA LYS A 8 -43.41 13.95 -21.71
C LYS A 8 -42.51 13.56 -20.53
N THR A 9 -41.43 12.84 -20.81
CA THR A 9 -40.42 12.46 -19.82
C THR A 9 -39.75 13.70 -19.20
N LEU A 10 -39.39 14.69 -20.02
CA LEU A 10 -38.81 15.93 -19.53
C LEU A 10 -39.79 16.72 -18.65
N ASN A 11 -41.06 16.84 -19.08
CA ASN A 11 -42.09 17.50 -18.28
C ASN A 11 -42.34 16.79 -16.94
N GLU A 12 -42.27 15.46 -16.92
CA GLU A 12 -42.37 14.66 -15.70
C GLU A 12 -41.17 14.87 -14.78
N ALA A 13 -39.95 14.90 -15.32
CA ALA A 13 -38.74 15.18 -14.55
C ALA A 13 -38.76 16.58 -13.92
N LEU A 14 -39.26 17.59 -14.63
CA LEU A 14 -39.33 18.98 -14.15
C LEU A 14 -40.56 19.26 -13.27
N SER A 15 -41.41 18.26 -13.00
CA SER A 15 -42.66 18.46 -12.24
C SER A 15 -42.44 18.65 -10.73
N SER A 16 -41.33 18.15 -10.19
CA SER A 16 -40.96 18.29 -8.78
C SER A 16 -39.46 18.13 -8.59
N VAL A 17 -38.94 18.53 -7.43
CA VAL A 17 -37.52 18.34 -7.09
C VAL A 17 -37.20 16.85 -6.98
N GLU A 18 -38.11 16.06 -6.39
CA GLU A 18 -37.95 14.62 -6.24
C GLU A 18 -37.99 13.90 -7.60
N SER A 19 -38.86 14.33 -8.51
CA SER A 19 -38.92 13.81 -9.88
C SER A 19 -37.63 14.11 -10.64
N PHE A 20 -37.10 15.33 -10.49
CA PHE A 20 -35.85 15.73 -11.14
C PHE A 20 -34.68 14.94 -10.60
N GLU A 21 -34.57 14.83 -9.27
CA GLU A 21 -33.53 14.04 -8.62
C GLU A 21 -33.54 12.59 -9.09
N LYS A 22 -34.72 11.95 -9.08
CA LYS A 22 -34.85 10.57 -9.54
C LYS A 22 -34.37 10.43 -10.98
N HIS A 23 -34.79 11.33 -11.86
CA HIS A 23 -34.41 11.27 -13.27
C HIS A 23 -32.91 11.52 -13.49
N TYR A 24 -32.31 12.43 -12.73
CA TYR A 24 -30.88 12.70 -12.74
C TYR A 24 -30.07 11.46 -12.31
N LEU A 25 -30.48 10.81 -11.23
CA LEU A 25 -29.83 9.59 -10.73
C LEU A 25 -29.97 8.43 -11.72
N ASP A 26 -31.17 8.20 -12.26
CA ASP A 26 -31.42 7.16 -13.26
C ASP A 26 -30.52 7.36 -14.50
N LEU A 27 -30.42 8.61 -14.98
CA LEU A 27 -29.56 8.95 -16.12
C LEU A 27 -28.07 8.75 -15.81
N SER A 28 -27.60 9.20 -14.64
CA SER A 28 -26.20 9.04 -14.23
C SER A 28 -25.82 7.57 -14.05
N HIS A 29 -26.68 6.75 -13.45
CA HIS A 29 -26.43 5.30 -13.32
C HIS A 29 -26.37 4.61 -14.68
N THR A 30 -27.31 4.93 -15.57
CA THR A 30 -27.29 4.41 -16.95
C THR A 30 -26.00 4.80 -17.67
N ALA A 31 -25.56 6.05 -17.54
CA ALA A 31 -24.32 6.52 -18.15
C ALA A 31 -23.08 5.82 -17.57
N ILE A 32 -23.02 5.60 -16.26
CA ILE A 32 -21.95 4.84 -15.59
C ILE A 32 -21.86 3.42 -16.15
N GLU A 33 -22.99 2.71 -16.23
CA GLU A 33 -23.04 1.35 -16.79
C GLU A 33 -22.59 1.33 -18.26
N MET A 34 -23.02 2.31 -19.06
CA MET A 34 -22.56 2.45 -20.44
C MET A 34 -21.05 2.66 -20.52
N TYR A 35 -20.47 3.56 -19.73
CA TYR A 35 -19.02 3.77 -19.70
C TYR A 35 -18.26 2.51 -19.27
N GLN A 36 -18.79 1.74 -18.33
CA GLN A 36 -18.20 0.47 -17.91
C GLN A 36 -18.24 -0.58 -19.02
N THR A 37 -19.39 -0.76 -19.69
CA THR A 37 -19.55 -1.76 -20.75
C THR A 37 -18.66 -1.49 -21.97
N ILE A 38 -18.40 -0.23 -22.31
CA ILE A 38 -17.48 0.15 -23.39
C ILE A 38 -16.00 0.19 -22.95
N GLY A 39 -15.70 -0.13 -21.68
CA GLY A 39 -14.34 -0.14 -21.13
C GLY A 39 -13.75 1.24 -20.80
N GLN A 40 -14.55 2.31 -20.81
CA GLN A 40 -14.15 3.65 -20.39
C GLN A 40 -14.28 3.83 -18.88
N VAL A 41 -13.51 3.03 -18.13
CA VAL A 41 -13.61 2.95 -16.66
C VAL A 41 -13.39 4.31 -16.00
N ARG A 42 -12.44 5.12 -16.48
CA ARG A 42 -12.16 6.46 -15.92
C ARG A 42 -13.35 7.42 -16.00
N SER A 43 -14.08 7.42 -17.11
CA SER A 43 -15.26 8.26 -17.31
C SER A 43 -16.38 7.84 -16.36
N SER A 44 -16.54 6.52 -16.16
CA SER A 44 -17.45 5.98 -15.15
C SER A 44 -17.06 6.42 -13.74
N GLN A 45 -15.77 6.38 -13.37
CA GLN A 45 -15.34 6.83 -12.04
C GLN A 45 -15.50 8.34 -11.84
N LEU A 46 -15.28 9.15 -12.88
CA LEU A 46 -15.48 10.60 -12.81
C LEU A 46 -16.95 10.92 -12.51
N LEU A 47 -17.90 10.30 -13.23
CA LEU A 47 -19.33 10.43 -12.92
C LEU A 47 -19.68 9.89 -11.52
N GLY A 48 -19.04 8.81 -11.10
CA GLY A 48 -19.19 8.29 -9.74
C GLY A 48 -18.78 9.33 -8.68
N LYS A 49 -17.69 10.08 -8.91
CA LYS A 49 -17.28 11.17 -8.03
C LYS A 49 -18.26 12.34 -8.02
N ASP A 50 -18.82 12.71 -9.17
CA ASP A 50 -19.86 13.74 -9.24
C ASP A 50 -21.11 13.30 -8.44
N LEU A 51 -21.48 12.02 -8.51
CA LEU A 51 -22.55 11.45 -7.68
C LEU A 51 -22.18 11.44 -6.18
N ALA A 52 -20.92 11.18 -5.82
CA ALA A 52 -20.48 11.31 -4.43
C ALA A 52 -20.64 12.75 -3.92
N ASP A 53 -20.23 13.75 -4.70
CA ASP A 53 -20.41 15.15 -4.32
C ASP A 53 -21.90 15.53 -4.19
N PHE A 54 -22.76 14.98 -5.06
CA PHE A 54 -24.22 15.11 -4.94
C PHE A 54 -24.73 14.53 -3.62
N TYR A 55 -24.36 13.28 -3.28
CA TYR A 55 -24.80 12.63 -2.04
C TYR A 55 -24.27 13.32 -0.78
N MET A 56 -23.04 13.84 -0.82
CA MET A 56 -22.48 14.64 0.28
C MET A 56 -23.32 15.90 0.52
N ARG A 57 -23.70 16.62 -0.54
CA ARG A 57 -24.54 17.82 -0.43
C ARG A 57 -25.95 17.51 0.08
N LYS A 58 -26.45 16.30 -0.19
CA LYS A 58 -27.74 15.81 0.30
C LYS A 58 -27.70 15.38 1.78
N GLY A 59 -26.51 15.22 2.36
CA GLY A 59 -26.34 14.69 3.71
C GLY A 59 -26.43 13.16 3.78
N GLU A 60 -26.12 12.47 2.67
CA GLU A 60 -26.05 11.01 2.59
C GLU A 60 -24.59 10.52 2.39
N PRO A 61 -23.67 10.78 3.35
CA PRO A 61 -22.23 10.49 3.19
C PRO A 61 -21.90 9.01 3.00
N GLN A 62 -22.77 8.09 3.46
CA GLN A 62 -22.58 6.64 3.28
C GLN A 62 -22.57 6.25 1.79
N LYS A 63 -23.46 6.85 0.99
CA LYS A 63 -23.52 6.57 -0.45
C LYS A 63 -22.35 7.20 -1.18
N ALA A 64 -21.92 8.39 -0.76
CA ALA A 64 -20.76 9.06 -1.32
C ALA A 64 -19.47 8.24 -1.12
N GLU A 65 -19.28 7.69 0.09
CA GLU A 65 -18.12 6.86 0.40
C GLU A 65 -17.95 5.69 -0.59
N MET A 66 -19.05 5.02 -0.96
CA MET A 66 -19.00 3.90 -1.91
C MET A 66 -18.41 4.29 -3.28
N TYR A 67 -18.84 5.43 -3.84
CA TYR A 67 -18.32 5.90 -5.12
C TYR A 67 -16.86 6.35 -5.02
N LEU A 68 -16.49 7.02 -3.93
CA LEU A 68 -15.12 7.48 -3.72
C LEU A 68 -14.14 6.32 -3.54
N GLN A 69 -14.54 5.24 -2.86
CA GLN A 69 -13.72 4.05 -2.70
C GLN A 69 -13.45 3.34 -4.04
N GLU A 70 -14.46 3.20 -4.91
CA GLU A 70 -14.28 2.56 -6.23
C GLU A 70 -13.44 3.42 -7.18
N ALA A 71 -13.63 4.75 -7.14
CA ALA A 71 -12.79 5.68 -7.88
C ALA A 71 -11.33 5.62 -7.39
N LEU A 72 -11.12 5.61 -6.08
CA LEU A 72 -9.79 5.54 -5.47
C LEU A 72 -9.06 4.26 -5.87
N LYS A 73 -9.74 3.11 -5.84
CA LYS A 73 -9.21 1.82 -6.27
C LYS A 73 -8.75 1.85 -7.72
N THR A 74 -9.55 2.42 -8.62
CA THR A 74 -9.19 2.57 -10.03
C THR A 74 -7.97 3.47 -10.20
N TYR A 75 -7.95 4.64 -9.57
CA TYR A 75 -6.83 5.57 -9.69
C TYR A 75 -5.54 5.04 -9.07
N GLN A 76 -5.63 4.25 -7.99
CA GLN A 76 -4.48 3.54 -7.41
C GLN A 76 -3.94 2.47 -8.35
N ALA A 77 -4.81 1.65 -8.95
CA ALA A 77 -4.40 0.60 -9.88
C ALA A 77 -3.69 1.15 -11.12
N GLU A 78 -4.09 2.34 -11.56
CA GLU A 78 -3.50 3.00 -12.74
C GLU A 78 -2.38 3.99 -12.40
N GLY A 79 -2.15 4.31 -11.13
CA GLY A 79 -1.07 5.20 -10.69
C GLY A 79 -1.30 6.67 -11.00
N TRP A 80 -2.48 7.23 -10.70
CA TRP A 80 -2.79 8.67 -10.86
C TRP A 80 -2.67 9.45 -9.55
N PRO A 81 -1.47 9.91 -9.16
CA PRO A 81 -1.21 10.46 -7.82
C PRO A 81 -2.10 11.66 -7.45
N LEU A 82 -2.27 12.62 -8.36
CA LEU A 82 -3.11 13.79 -8.11
C LEU A 82 -4.59 13.44 -7.90
N LEU A 83 -5.12 12.49 -8.69
CA LEU A 83 -6.50 12.03 -8.55
C LEU A 83 -6.69 11.21 -7.27
N ILE A 84 -5.68 10.43 -6.89
CA ILE A 84 -5.65 9.70 -5.61
C ILE A 84 -5.71 10.69 -4.45
N ALA A 85 -4.83 11.70 -4.43
CA ALA A 85 -4.78 12.74 -3.40
C ALA A 85 -6.13 13.46 -3.27
N HIS A 86 -6.70 13.92 -4.38
CA HIS A 86 -8.00 14.60 -4.39
C HIS A 86 -9.12 13.69 -3.86
N THR A 87 -9.16 12.43 -4.30
CA THR A 87 -10.22 11.49 -3.90
C THR A 87 -10.08 11.10 -2.43
N ARG A 88 -8.86 10.96 -1.92
CA ARG A 88 -8.60 10.75 -0.48
C ARG A 88 -9.08 11.93 0.36
N LYS A 89 -8.94 13.19 -0.10
CA LYS A 89 -9.48 14.35 0.61
C LYS A 89 -11.01 14.28 0.74
N GLN A 90 -11.71 14.00 -0.37
CA GLN A 90 -13.16 13.82 -0.36
C GLN A 90 -13.57 12.66 0.57
N LEU A 91 -12.83 11.55 0.53
CA LEU A 91 -13.08 10.39 1.37
C LEU A 91 -12.86 10.71 2.86
N ALA A 92 -11.81 11.45 3.21
CA ALA A 92 -11.55 11.89 4.57
C ALA A 92 -12.70 12.76 5.12
N GLU A 93 -13.26 13.63 4.30
CA GLU A 93 -14.44 14.43 4.67
C GLU A 93 -15.67 13.54 4.92
N CYS A 94 -15.93 12.56 4.04
CA CYS A 94 -17.00 11.58 4.24
C CYS A 94 -16.83 10.82 5.56
N GLN A 95 -15.63 10.30 5.81
CA GLN A 95 -15.32 9.51 7.01
C GLN A 95 -15.46 10.33 8.29
N LYS A 96 -15.11 11.63 8.25
CA LYS A 96 -15.30 12.56 9.37
C LYS A 96 -16.77 12.79 9.67
N GLN A 97 -17.63 12.96 8.65
CA GLN A 97 -19.08 13.08 8.85
C GLN A 97 -19.72 11.78 9.36
N LEU A 98 -19.20 10.62 8.93
CA LEU A 98 -19.64 9.30 9.37
C LEU A 98 -19.11 8.87 10.74
N GLN A 99 -18.27 9.69 11.38
CA GLN A 99 -17.60 9.37 12.65
C GLN A 99 -16.79 8.06 12.60
N GLN A 100 -16.25 7.72 11.44
CA GLN A 100 -15.40 6.53 11.25
C GLN A 100 -13.93 6.87 11.57
N THR A 101 -13.60 7.02 12.85
CA THR A 101 -12.29 7.51 13.32
C THR A 101 -11.11 6.70 12.75
N GLN A 102 -11.20 5.37 12.79
CA GLN A 102 -10.15 4.47 12.30
C GLN A 102 -9.86 4.67 10.80
N ASN A 103 -10.91 4.71 9.98
CA ASN A 103 -10.78 4.92 8.53
C ASN A 103 -10.27 6.33 8.22
N TYR A 104 -10.79 7.33 8.95
CA TYR A 104 -10.35 8.71 8.83
C TYR A 104 -8.86 8.89 9.12
N LEU A 105 -8.36 8.27 10.18
CA LEU A 105 -6.93 8.32 10.53
C LEU A 105 -6.07 7.62 9.48
N GLN A 106 -6.51 6.48 8.94
CA GLN A 106 -5.79 5.79 7.87
C GLN A 106 -5.73 6.65 6.60
N THR A 107 -6.82 7.30 6.22
CA THR A 107 -6.82 8.21 5.07
C THR A 107 -5.96 9.46 5.36
N SER A 108 -6.05 10.00 6.57
CA SER A 108 -5.28 11.18 6.98
C SER A 108 -3.79 10.92 7.04
N SER A 109 -3.35 9.72 7.46
CA SER A 109 -1.92 9.38 7.47
C SER A 109 -1.35 9.31 6.06
N LEU A 110 -2.11 8.75 5.13
CA LEU A 110 -1.76 8.73 3.71
C LEU A 110 -1.70 10.15 3.13
N LEU A 111 -2.63 11.04 3.51
CA LEU A 111 -2.64 12.44 3.06
C LEU A 111 -1.50 13.27 3.65
N ALA A 112 -1.15 13.06 4.92
CA ALA A 112 -0.02 13.73 5.56
C ALA A 112 1.32 13.37 4.90
N GLY A 113 1.46 12.12 4.47
CA GLY A 113 2.63 11.60 3.76
C GLY A 113 2.66 11.80 2.24
N ASP A 114 1.67 12.48 1.65
CA ASP A 114 1.53 12.59 0.19
C ASP A 114 2.13 13.91 -0.34
N ASP A 115 3.17 13.78 -1.17
CA ASP A 115 3.92 14.91 -1.74
C ASP A 115 3.13 15.70 -2.80
N ASN A 116 1.97 15.22 -3.24
CA ASN A 116 1.11 15.94 -4.18
C ASN A 116 0.22 16.99 -3.50
N LEU A 117 0.21 17.02 -2.15
CA LEU A 117 -0.48 18.04 -1.38
C LEU A 117 0.44 19.20 -1.01
N THR A 118 -0.17 20.34 -0.73
CA THR A 118 0.56 21.48 -0.17
C THR A 118 1.06 21.16 1.24
N GLU A 119 2.18 21.77 1.64
CA GLU A 119 2.73 21.60 2.99
C GLU A 119 1.71 21.94 4.08
N THR A 120 0.88 22.98 3.86
CA THR A 120 -0.19 23.38 4.76
C THR A 120 -1.24 22.28 4.97
N GLU A 121 -1.64 21.59 3.89
CA GLU A 121 -2.61 20.50 3.98
C GLU A 121 -2.01 19.28 4.67
N ARG A 122 -0.75 18.94 4.35
CA ARG A 122 -0.04 17.84 4.98
C ARG A 122 0.10 18.07 6.49
N ILE A 123 0.50 19.28 6.89
CA ILE A 123 0.60 19.69 8.29
C ILE A 123 -0.76 19.57 8.98
N HIS A 124 -1.84 20.05 8.35
CA HIS A 124 -3.19 19.95 8.88
C HIS A 124 -3.58 18.50 9.18
N PHE A 125 -3.42 17.57 8.23
CA PHE A 125 -3.75 16.16 8.46
C PHE A 125 -2.84 15.51 9.51
N CYS A 126 -1.55 15.86 9.53
CA CYS A 126 -0.62 15.38 10.56
C CYS A 126 -1.05 15.84 11.96
N GLN A 127 -1.47 17.10 12.10
CA GLN A 127 -1.97 17.64 13.37
C GLN A 127 -3.27 16.98 13.81
N GLU A 128 -4.22 16.74 12.90
CA GLU A 128 -5.45 16.00 13.23
C GLU A 128 -5.13 14.61 13.81
N ILE A 129 -4.17 13.88 13.23
CA ILE A 129 -3.71 12.59 13.76
C ILE A 129 -3.14 12.75 15.17
N LEU A 130 -2.23 13.70 15.37
CA LEU A 130 -1.60 13.93 16.67
C LEU A 130 -2.61 14.36 17.74
N ASN A 131 -3.56 15.24 17.40
CA ASN A 131 -4.62 15.69 18.30
C ASN A 131 -5.50 14.52 18.75
N LEU A 132 -5.83 13.60 17.84
CA LEU A 132 -6.61 12.40 18.15
C LEU A 132 -5.84 11.45 19.07
N THR A 133 -4.52 11.32 18.91
CA THR A 133 -3.69 10.50 19.82
C THR A 133 -3.55 11.08 21.23
N GLN A 134 -3.83 12.38 21.41
CA GLN A 134 -3.73 13.06 22.71
C GLN A 134 -5.05 13.06 23.49
N GLN A 135 -6.16 12.59 22.90
CA GLN A 135 -7.43 12.56 23.62
C GLN A 135 -7.38 11.49 24.73
N PRO A 136 -7.89 11.81 25.94
CA PRO A 136 -7.84 10.91 27.08
C PRO A 136 -8.61 9.62 26.78
N ASP A 137 -7.96 8.50 27.11
CA ASP A 137 -8.45 7.13 26.96
C ASP A 137 -9.85 7.01 27.59
N SER A 138 -10.88 6.80 26.78
CA SER A 138 -12.28 6.75 27.23
C SER A 138 -12.64 5.43 27.95
N GLY A 139 -11.64 4.68 28.40
CA GLY A 139 -11.81 3.42 29.14
C GLY A 139 -12.21 2.21 28.27
N GLN A 140 -12.33 2.39 26.96
CA GLN A 140 -12.39 1.30 26.00
C GLN A 140 -11.01 1.10 25.38
N ASP A 141 -10.56 -0.15 25.25
CA ASP A 141 -9.28 -0.56 24.64
C ASP A 141 -9.29 -0.33 23.12
N ASP A 142 -9.60 0.90 22.70
CA ASP A 142 -9.70 1.33 21.30
C ASP A 142 -8.30 1.67 20.76
N ARG A 143 -7.46 0.64 20.68
CA ARG A 143 -6.16 0.75 20.00
C ARG A 143 -6.39 0.89 18.50
N LEU A 144 -6.18 2.09 17.99
CA LEU A 144 -6.29 2.40 16.56
C LEU A 144 -5.04 1.90 15.84
N LEU A 145 -5.24 1.04 14.83
CA LEU A 145 -4.15 0.45 14.05
C LEU A 145 -3.99 1.21 12.74
N LEU A 146 -2.81 1.77 12.49
CA LEU A 146 -2.51 2.50 11.26
C LEU A 146 -1.47 1.75 10.42
N GLY A 147 -1.69 1.76 9.11
CA GLY A 147 -0.70 1.29 8.14
C GLY A 147 0.55 2.16 8.17
N MET A 148 1.71 1.54 8.07
CA MET A 148 3.01 2.23 8.11
C MET A 148 3.27 3.04 6.84
N GLU A 149 2.56 2.75 5.75
CA GLU A 149 2.78 3.31 4.42
C GLU A 149 2.60 4.83 4.38
N GLY A 150 1.75 5.38 5.26
CA GLY A 150 1.58 6.83 5.40
C GLY A 150 2.66 7.52 6.23
N PHE A 151 3.37 6.77 7.09
CA PHE A 151 4.28 7.35 8.09
C PHE A 151 5.76 7.17 7.76
N LEU A 152 6.14 5.97 7.31
CA LEU A 152 7.54 5.55 7.28
C LEU A 152 7.83 4.66 6.08
N GLN A 153 8.95 4.94 5.43
CA GLN A 153 9.54 4.09 4.41
C GLN A 153 10.86 3.53 4.93
N LEU A 154 11.01 2.19 4.92
CA LEU A 154 12.29 1.56 5.25
C LEU A 154 13.30 1.86 4.14
N GLN A 155 14.50 2.30 4.51
CA GLN A 155 15.58 2.59 3.55
C GLN A 155 16.72 1.58 3.63
N SER A 156 17.29 1.37 4.81
CA SER A 156 18.40 0.44 4.96
C SER A 156 18.47 -0.18 6.35
N LEU A 157 19.07 -1.36 6.43
CA LEU A 157 19.39 -2.07 7.67
C LEU A 157 20.85 -2.52 7.61
N CYS A 158 21.64 -2.16 8.61
CA CYS A 158 23.05 -2.52 8.71
C CYS A 158 23.33 -3.28 10.01
N PHE A 159 24.14 -4.33 9.92
CA PHE A 159 24.57 -5.12 11.08
C PHE A 159 26.02 -4.82 11.43
N LYS A 160 26.33 -4.73 12.72
CA LYS A 160 27.67 -4.60 13.27
C LYS A 160 27.87 -5.71 14.31
N PRO A 161 28.77 -6.69 14.07
CA PRO A 161 29.64 -6.85 12.91
C PRO A 161 28.87 -7.22 11.61
N VAL A 162 29.45 -6.86 10.46
CA VAL A 162 28.89 -6.98 9.09
C VAL A 162 28.37 -8.38 8.75
N CYS A 163 28.97 -9.42 9.31
CA CYS A 163 28.56 -10.80 9.10
C CYS A 163 27.25 -11.16 9.82
N ALA A 164 26.75 -10.29 10.71
CA ALA A 164 25.64 -10.56 11.64
C ALA A 164 25.85 -11.86 12.46
N MET A 165 27.11 -12.31 12.57
CA MET A 165 27.51 -13.46 13.37
C MET A 165 28.29 -12.97 14.57
N VAL A 166 27.78 -13.28 15.75
CA VAL A 166 28.40 -12.97 17.04
C VAL A 166 28.50 -14.26 17.84
N HIS A 167 29.58 -14.41 18.61
CA HIS A 167 29.69 -15.50 19.57
C HIS A 167 28.66 -15.35 20.69
N VAL A 168 28.40 -16.41 21.45
CA VAL A 168 27.57 -16.34 22.66
C VAL A 168 28.13 -15.27 23.60
N GLY A 169 27.29 -14.36 24.07
CA GLY A 169 27.67 -13.18 24.85
C GLY A 169 28.22 -12.02 24.02
N GLY A 170 28.29 -12.16 22.70
CA GLY A 170 28.72 -11.12 21.78
C GLY A 170 27.62 -10.10 21.51
N LEU A 171 28.01 -8.83 21.37
CA LEU A 171 27.10 -7.73 21.07
C LEU A 171 26.83 -7.65 19.56
N LEU A 172 25.56 -7.70 19.17
CA LEU A 172 25.09 -7.39 17.84
C LEU A 172 24.43 -6.01 17.87
N GLU A 173 24.98 -5.07 17.11
CA GLU A 173 24.37 -3.76 16.89
C GLU A 173 23.72 -3.72 15.51
N ILE A 174 22.53 -3.12 15.46
CA ILE A 174 21.72 -3.01 14.26
C ILE A 174 21.36 -1.55 14.07
N GLU A 175 21.66 -1.04 12.90
CA GLU A 175 21.39 0.34 12.50
C GLU A 175 20.31 0.31 11.42
N LEU A 176 19.10 0.77 11.78
CA LEU A 176 17.97 0.92 10.87
C LEU A 176 17.88 2.37 10.41
N THR A 177 17.85 2.58 9.10
CA THR A 177 17.54 3.87 8.49
C THR A 177 16.12 3.85 7.92
N VAL A 178 15.29 4.78 8.37
CA VAL A 178 13.92 4.99 7.90
C VAL A 178 13.74 6.42 7.41
N HIS A 179 12.82 6.61 6.47
CA HIS A 179 12.38 7.92 6.02
C HIS A 179 10.97 8.21 6.54
N SER A 180 10.84 9.21 7.39
CA SER A 180 9.54 9.70 7.86
C SER A 180 8.91 10.57 6.77
N LEU A 181 7.71 10.18 6.37
CA LEU A 181 6.87 10.92 5.41
C LEU A 181 6.06 12.04 6.10
N MET A 182 6.08 12.10 7.42
CA MET A 182 5.33 13.09 8.19
C MET A 182 5.98 14.46 8.09
N PRO A 183 5.18 15.54 7.90
CA PRO A 183 5.69 16.90 7.82
C PRO A 183 6.08 17.48 9.19
N LEU A 184 5.65 16.86 10.29
CA LEU A 184 5.96 17.27 11.65
C LEU A 184 6.68 16.14 12.42
N PRO A 185 7.45 16.47 13.47
CA PRO A 185 8.03 15.47 14.35
C PRO A 185 6.95 14.61 15.03
N VAL A 186 7.11 13.28 14.99
CA VAL A 186 6.18 12.33 15.62
C VAL A 186 6.90 11.60 16.74
N HIS A 187 6.31 11.64 17.93
CA HIS A 187 6.83 10.95 19.10
C HIS A 187 6.31 9.51 19.14
N LEU A 188 7.21 8.55 19.07
CA LEU A 188 6.91 7.13 19.19
C LEU A 188 7.26 6.62 20.59
N HIS A 189 6.26 6.12 21.30
CA HIS A 189 6.50 5.48 22.60
C HIS A 189 7.37 4.24 22.47
N GLN A 190 7.14 3.43 21.43
CA GLN A 190 7.90 2.21 21.16
C GLN A 190 7.98 1.93 19.66
N LEU A 191 9.16 1.53 19.20
CA LEU A 191 9.39 0.96 17.88
C LEU A 191 9.94 -0.46 18.05
N SER A 192 9.38 -1.39 17.30
CA SER A 192 9.77 -2.80 17.35
C SER A 192 10.12 -3.31 15.94
N ILE A 193 11.21 -4.06 15.82
CA ILE A 193 11.59 -4.76 14.59
C ILE A 193 11.54 -6.26 14.86
N HIS A 194 10.86 -6.99 13.98
CA HIS A 194 10.81 -8.44 13.98
C HIS A 194 11.74 -8.98 12.91
N LEU A 195 12.76 -9.73 13.32
CA LEU A 195 13.75 -10.30 12.41
C LEU A 195 13.47 -11.79 12.19
N ASN A 196 13.10 -12.14 10.96
CA ASN A 196 12.95 -13.52 10.54
C ASN A 196 14.26 -14.02 9.93
N LEU A 197 15.04 -14.76 10.72
CA LEU A 197 16.31 -15.36 10.28
C LEU A 197 16.05 -16.76 9.72
N SER A 198 16.19 -16.95 8.41
CA SER A 198 16.19 -18.29 7.81
C SER A 198 17.61 -18.87 7.82
N VAL A 199 17.82 -19.92 8.63
CA VAL A 199 19.08 -20.67 8.62
C VAL A 199 19.03 -21.68 7.48
N SER A 200 19.78 -21.44 6.39
CA SER A 200 19.91 -22.41 5.29
C SER A 200 20.68 -23.64 5.77
N LYS A 201 20.03 -24.82 5.76
CA LYS A 201 20.63 -26.11 6.19
C LYS A 201 21.45 -26.84 5.12
N ASP A 202 21.71 -26.24 3.96
CA ASP A 202 22.46 -26.90 2.89
C ASP A 202 23.92 -26.44 2.81
N THR A 203 24.82 -27.29 3.32
CA THR A 203 26.28 -27.13 3.21
C THR A 203 26.85 -27.66 1.89
N SER A 204 26.03 -28.03 0.89
CA SER A 204 26.49 -28.71 -0.33
C SER A 204 26.14 -28.04 -1.66
N LYS A 205 25.53 -26.84 -1.65
CA LYS A 205 25.36 -26.01 -2.86
C LYS A 205 25.86 -24.59 -2.62
N ARG A 206 27.18 -24.41 -2.69
CA ARG A 206 27.75 -23.07 -2.90
C ARG A 206 27.45 -22.65 -4.34
N GLY A 207 26.47 -21.79 -4.51
CA GLY A 207 26.21 -21.06 -5.75
C GLY A 207 24.73 -21.07 -6.11
N SER A 208 24.08 -19.90 -5.96
CA SER A 208 22.68 -19.63 -6.36
C SER A 208 21.66 -20.45 -5.53
N GLU A 209 20.72 -19.93 -4.73
CA GLU A 209 19.68 -18.95 -5.06
C GLU A 209 18.91 -18.52 -3.79
N LEU A 210 19.54 -17.73 -2.89
CA LEU A 210 18.79 -16.97 -1.89
C LEU A 210 19.59 -15.73 -1.46
N GLY A 211 19.21 -14.55 -1.98
CA GLY A 211 19.76 -13.26 -1.57
C GLY A 211 20.22 -12.30 -2.67
N SER A 212 20.08 -12.62 -3.95
CA SER A 212 20.65 -11.84 -5.06
C SER A 212 19.87 -10.58 -5.49
N ARG A 213 19.15 -9.91 -4.58
CA ARG A 213 18.60 -8.57 -4.86
C ARG A 213 18.99 -7.45 -3.90
N SER A 214 19.63 -7.72 -2.75
CA SER A 214 20.09 -6.64 -1.86
C SER A 214 21.06 -7.13 -0.78
N ARG A 215 22.20 -7.71 -1.17
CA ARG A 215 23.31 -7.90 -0.24
C ARG A 215 24.57 -7.33 -0.89
N ASN A 216 24.86 -6.07 -0.58
CA ASN A 216 26.15 -5.47 -0.92
C ASN A 216 27.23 -6.08 -0.01
N VAL A 217 28.48 -6.09 -0.49
CA VAL A 217 29.67 -6.69 0.17
C VAL A 217 29.89 -6.21 1.62
N ASN A 218 29.22 -5.14 2.05
CA ASN A 218 29.38 -4.48 3.35
C ASN A 218 28.29 -4.83 4.40
N GLY A 219 27.43 -5.85 4.17
CA GLY A 219 26.39 -6.27 5.14
C GLY A 219 25.26 -5.26 5.36
N ILE A 220 25.07 -4.37 4.40
CA ILE A 220 23.95 -3.42 4.34
C ILE A 220 22.86 -4.04 3.47
N PHE A 221 21.66 -4.14 4.06
CA PHE A 221 20.43 -4.46 3.35
C PHE A 221 19.76 -3.15 2.94
N LEU A 222 19.59 -2.93 1.65
CA LEU A 222 18.83 -1.81 1.13
C LEU A 222 17.41 -2.27 0.84
N PHE A 223 16.43 -1.54 1.36
CA PHE A 223 15.05 -1.75 1.01
C PHE A 223 14.74 -0.95 -0.26
N PRO A 224 14.05 -1.55 -1.24
CA PRO A 224 13.66 -0.80 -2.43
C PRO A 224 12.74 0.33 -2.01
N SER A 225 13.24 1.56 -2.06
CA SER A 225 12.38 2.73 -2.10
C SER A 225 11.76 2.75 -3.50
N GLY A 226 10.52 2.27 -3.62
CA GLY A 226 9.71 2.62 -4.78
C GLY A 226 9.70 4.14 -4.95
N PRO A 227 9.69 4.67 -6.18
CA PRO A 227 9.64 6.10 -6.40
C PRO A 227 8.46 6.69 -5.61
N ILE A 228 8.75 7.73 -4.82
CA ILE A 228 7.79 8.39 -3.93
C ILE A 228 6.64 8.90 -4.83
N GLY A 229 5.42 8.42 -4.55
CA GLY A 229 4.26 8.56 -5.45
C GLY A 229 3.77 7.24 -6.09
N HIS A 230 4.49 6.13 -5.90
CA HIS A 230 4.08 4.83 -6.40
C HIS A 230 3.86 3.84 -5.24
N PRO A 231 2.61 3.40 -4.98
CA PRO A 231 2.45 1.99 -4.70
C PRO A 231 2.89 1.30 -6.00
N SER A 232 4.13 0.79 -6.06
CA SER A 232 4.37 -0.30 -6.99
C SER A 232 3.35 -1.35 -6.58
N PRO A 233 2.37 -1.71 -7.45
CA PRO A 233 1.47 -2.79 -7.12
C PRO A 233 2.37 -3.95 -6.78
N ARG A 234 2.20 -4.55 -5.59
CA ARG A 234 2.84 -5.82 -5.27
C ARG A 234 2.58 -6.71 -6.49
N ASN A 235 3.63 -6.93 -7.28
CA ASN A 235 3.56 -7.26 -8.70
C ASN A 235 2.45 -8.27 -9.00
N LYS A 236 1.36 -7.78 -9.60
CA LYS A 236 0.47 -8.58 -10.47
C LYS A 236 0.32 -7.96 -11.85
N GLN A 237 1.11 -6.95 -12.18
CA GLN A 237 1.24 -6.50 -13.56
C GLN A 237 2.64 -6.89 -14.08
N PRO A 238 2.72 -7.70 -15.13
CA PRO A 238 4.00 -8.09 -15.72
C PRO A 238 4.61 -6.88 -16.42
N PHE A 239 5.83 -6.51 -16.07
CA PHE A 239 6.58 -5.47 -16.76
C PHE A 239 6.82 -5.86 -18.23
N ILE A 240 6.54 -4.99 -19.20
CA ILE A 240 6.69 -5.29 -20.64
C ILE A 240 8.13 -5.69 -20.97
N GLU A 241 8.34 -6.95 -21.36
CA GLU A 241 9.63 -7.48 -21.77
C GLU A 241 9.74 -7.44 -23.28
N LEU A 242 10.44 -6.44 -23.81
CA LEU A 242 10.72 -6.31 -25.24
C LEU A 242 12.08 -6.93 -25.57
N CYS A 243 12.15 -7.64 -26.69
CA CYS A 243 13.40 -8.12 -27.26
C CYS A 243 13.44 -7.86 -28.75
N GLU A 244 14.62 -7.51 -29.25
CA GLU A 244 14.87 -7.39 -30.68
C GLU A 244 15.04 -8.78 -31.29
N LEU A 245 14.36 -9.01 -32.41
CA LEU A 245 14.42 -10.24 -33.17
C LEU A 245 15.05 -9.91 -34.53
N TYR A 246 16.12 -10.62 -34.86
CA TYR A 246 16.84 -10.49 -36.11
C TYR A 246 16.71 -11.80 -36.88
N GLU A 247 16.08 -11.76 -38.04
CA GLU A 247 15.96 -12.91 -38.92
C GLU A 247 16.98 -12.79 -40.04
N GLN A 248 17.98 -13.67 -40.05
CA GLN A 248 19.01 -13.72 -41.08
C GLN A 248 18.69 -14.82 -42.09
N SER A 249 18.95 -14.56 -43.37
CA SER A 249 18.79 -15.55 -44.44
C SER A 249 19.71 -16.75 -44.17
N PRO A 250 19.19 -17.99 -44.21
CA PRO A 250 19.99 -19.18 -43.95
C PRO A 250 21.04 -19.46 -45.04
N SER A 251 20.93 -18.83 -46.22
CA SER A 251 21.90 -19.00 -47.32
C SER A 251 23.13 -18.10 -47.18
N ASP A 252 22.94 -16.82 -46.81
CA ASP A 252 23.97 -15.79 -46.93
C ASP A 252 24.19 -14.98 -45.64
N SER A 253 23.54 -15.34 -44.53
CA SER A 253 23.56 -14.61 -43.24
C SER A 253 23.18 -13.12 -43.32
N SER A 254 22.67 -12.68 -44.47
CA SER A 254 22.18 -11.33 -44.69
C SER A 254 20.90 -11.10 -43.89
N LEU A 255 20.77 -9.91 -43.33
CA LEU A 255 19.66 -9.57 -42.44
C LEU A 255 18.38 -9.38 -43.28
N ASN A 256 17.44 -10.31 -43.13
CA ASN A 256 16.21 -10.39 -43.91
C ASN A 256 15.08 -9.56 -43.27
N SER A 257 14.95 -9.63 -41.94
CA SER A 257 13.99 -8.84 -41.18
C SER A 257 14.53 -8.48 -39.78
N SER A 258 14.10 -7.34 -39.25
CA SER A 258 14.32 -6.95 -37.85
C SER A 258 12.99 -6.49 -37.26
N GLY A 259 12.68 -6.95 -36.07
CA GLY A 259 11.45 -6.62 -35.35
C GLY A 259 11.65 -6.57 -33.85
N ILE A 260 10.66 -6.05 -33.14
CA ILE A 260 10.64 -6.03 -31.68
C ILE A 260 9.49 -6.93 -31.22
N ILE A 261 9.78 -7.91 -30.36
CA ILE A 261 8.80 -8.85 -29.83
C ILE A 261 8.62 -8.65 -28.31
N CYS A 262 7.36 -8.57 -27.88
CA CYS A 262 7.00 -8.56 -26.46
C CYS A 262 6.90 -9.99 -25.94
N LYS A 263 7.89 -10.45 -25.15
CA LYS A 263 8.00 -11.84 -24.67
C LYS A 263 6.87 -12.23 -23.72
N ASN A 264 6.37 -11.29 -22.96
CA ASN A 264 5.35 -11.50 -21.94
C ASN A 264 3.96 -10.97 -22.35
N MET A 265 3.70 -10.87 -23.66
CA MET A 265 2.39 -10.45 -24.20
C MET A 265 1.22 -11.26 -23.61
N HIS A 266 1.41 -12.56 -23.40
CA HIS A 266 0.42 -13.45 -22.81
C HIS A 266 0.03 -13.09 -21.36
N LEU A 267 0.90 -12.38 -20.64
CA LEU A 267 0.61 -11.90 -19.29
C LEU A 267 -0.04 -10.50 -19.29
N LEU A 268 0.13 -9.72 -20.37
CA LEU A 268 -0.46 -8.39 -20.54
C LEU A 268 -1.93 -8.44 -20.99
N PHE A 269 -2.32 -9.48 -21.74
CA PHE A 269 -3.68 -9.66 -22.27
C PHE A 269 -4.53 -10.68 -21.48
N GLY A 270 -4.04 -11.17 -20.35
CA GLY A 270 -4.85 -11.97 -19.44
C GLY A 270 -6.00 -11.12 -18.89
N ARG A 271 -7.23 -11.40 -19.34
CA ARG A 271 -8.45 -10.81 -18.79
C ARG A 271 -8.38 -10.83 -17.26
N GLN A 272 -8.40 -9.66 -16.65
CA GLN A 272 -8.47 -9.50 -15.21
C GLN A 272 -9.89 -9.86 -14.77
N GLU A 273 -10.23 -11.15 -14.79
CA GLU A 273 -11.47 -11.61 -14.19
C GLU A 273 -11.35 -11.50 -12.67
N SER A 274 -12.29 -10.74 -12.14
CA SER A 274 -12.61 -10.48 -10.74
C SER A 274 -12.22 -11.64 -9.82
N SER A 275 -11.16 -11.47 -9.05
CA SER A 275 -10.96 -12.21 -7.80
C SER A 275 -11.08 -11.23 -6.63
N SER A 276 -12.20 -11.37 -5.95
CA SER A 276 -12.48 -10.82 -4.64
C SER A 276 -11.43 -11.27 -3.64
N SER A 277 -10.55 -10.35 -3.25
CA SER A 277 -10.22 -10.23 -1.84
C SER A 277 -9.89 -8.77 -1.60
N LEU A 278 -10.73 -8.09 -0.82
CA LEU A 278 -10.21 -6.98 -0.02
C LEU A 278 -8.87 -7.45 0.55
N GLU A 279 -7.86 -6.60 0.48
CA GLU A 279 -6.76 -6.64 1.43
C GLU A 279 -7.38 -6.49 2.82
N ARG A 280 -7.84 -7.62 3.35
CA ARG A 280 -8.01 -7.84 4.77
C ARG A 280 -6.61 -7.56 5.27
N SER A 281 -6.43 -6.43 5.95
CA SER A 281 -5.25 -6.16 6.73
C SER A 281 -4.96 -7.46 7.46
N SER A 282 -3.87 -8.13 7.06
CA SER A 282 -3.42 -9.29 7.77
C SER A 282 -3.02 -8.74 9.12
N GLY A 283 -3.95 -8.78 10.08
CA GLY A 283 -3.62 -8.85 11.48
C GLY A 283 -2.72 -10.07 11.57
N LEU A 284 -1.43 -9.84 11.41
CA LEU A 284 -0.41 -10.83 11.67
C LEU A 284 -0.61 -11.13 13.15
N ALA A 285 -1.28 -12.25 13.43
CA ALA A 285 -1.13 -12.92 14.70
C ALA A 285 0.39 -12.98 14.92
N VAL A 286 0.85 -12.28 15.95
CA VAL A 286 2.25 -12.27 16.37
C VAL A 286 2.53 -13.66 16.94
N GLU A 287 2.60 -14.65 16.06
CA GLU A 287 3.09 -15.98 16.39
C GLU A 287 4.62 -15.89 16.38
N ASP A 288 5.15 -15.82 17.60
CA ASP A 288 6.49 -16.26 18.01
C ASP A 288 7.63 -16.02 16.99
N ALA A 289 7.81 -14.76 16.59
CA ALA A 289 9.00 -14.35 15.85
C ALA A 289 10.21 -14.40 16.80
N ALA A 290 11.13 -15.32 16.52
CA ALA A 290 12.25 -15.70 17.39
C ALA A 290 13.17 -14.54 17.86
N HIS A 291 13.15 -13.36 17.19
CA HIS A 291 13.95 -12.20 17.57
C HIS A 291 13.21 -10.87 17.38
N VAL A 292 12.82 -10.23 18.50
CA VAL A 292 12.20 -8.90 18.52
C VAL A 292 13.17 -7.91 19.14
N LEU A 293 13.46 -6.82 18.42
CA LEU A 293 14.26 -5.70 18.91
C LEU A 293 13.33 -4.54 19.19
N ARG A 294 13.47 -3.93 20.37
CA ARG A 294 12.63 -2.83 20.81
C ARG A 294 13.48 -1.66 21.21
N THR A 295 13.02 -0.47 20.87
CA THR A 295 13.51 0.79 21.41
C THR A 295 12.31 1.68 21.72
N THR A 296 12.43 2.52 22.73
CA THR A 296 11.36 3.35 23.29
C THR A 296 11.72 4.81 23.20
N ASP A 297 10.71 5.69 23.27
CA ASP A 297 10.89 7.13 23.39
C ASP A 297 11.67 7.74 22.21
N ILE A 298 11.20 7.49 20.98
CA ILE A 298 11.86 7.95 19.75
C ILE A 298 11.13 9.15 19.19
N LEU A 299 11.86 10.25 18.97
CA LEU A 299 11.36 11.37 18.19
C LEU A 299 11.73 11.19 16.72
N LEU A 300 10.76 10.80 15.89
CA LEU A 300 10.94 10.78 14.44
C LEU A 300 10.86 12.20 13.90
N LYS A 301 11.93 12.67 13.26
CA LYS A 301 11.95 13.95 12.55
C LYS A 301 11.47 13.74 11.10
N PRO A 302 10.93 14.77 10.44
CA PRO A 302 10.66 14.71 9.01
C PRO A 302 11.93 14.30 8.23
N GLY A 303 11.79 13.39 7.26
CA GLY A 303 12.92 12.90 6.46
C GLY A 303 13.66 11.70 7.08
N ILE A 304 14.98 11.62 6.85
CA ILE A 304 15.78 10.44 7.20
C ILE A 304 16.07 10.39 8.71
N ASN A 305 15.81 9.24 9.33
CA ASN A 305 16.10 8.95 10.73
C ASN A 305 16.90 7.65 10.85
N THR A 306 17.93 7.67 11.69
CA THR A 306 18.76 6.50 11.99
C THR A 306 18.48 6.03 13.42
N ILE A 307 18.18 4.74 13.57
CA ILE A 307 17.74 4.14 14.82
C ILE A 307 18.65 2.95 15.12
N HIS A 308 19.24 2.97 16.32
CA HIS A 308 20.19 1.95 16.75
C HIS A 308 19.54 0.97 17.73
N PHE A 309 19.73 -0.32 17.48
CA PHE A 309 19.34 -1.41 18.36
C PHE A 309 20.58 -2.18 18.79
N LYS A 310 20.59 -2.63 20.04
CA LYS A 310 21.66 -3.46 20.60
C LYS A 310 21.04 -4.70 21.20
N THR A 311 21.60 -5.86 20.87
CA THR A 311 21.20 -7.14 21.45
C THR A 311 22.42 -8.00 21.75
N GLU A 312 22.36 -8.77 22.82
CA GLU A 312 23.41 -9.71 23.20
C GLU A 312 23.01 -11.11 22.72
N ALA A 313 23.91 -11.80 22.03
CA ALA A 313 23.64 -13.14 21.56
C ALA A 313 23.58 -14.14 22.71
N SER A 314 22.38 -14.53 23.11
CA SER A 314 22.18 -15.60 24.09
C SER A 314 22.50 -16.98 23.50
N ALA A 315 23.10 -17.86 24.30
CA ALA A 315 23.39 -19.24 23.90
C ALA A 315 22.12 -19.97 23.44
N PHE A 316 22.20 -20.63 22.29
CA PHE A 316 21.22 -21.63 21.89
C PHE A 316 21.10 -22.67 23.00
N LYS A 317 19.96 -22.71 23.70
CA LYS A 317 19.55 -23.93 24.43
C LYS A 317 19.10 -24.94 23.39
N THR A 318 20.04 -25.60 22.74
CA THR A 318 19.76 -26.86 22.07
C THR A 318 19.28 -27.80 23.18
N GLN A 319 17.98 -28.08 23.24
CA GLN A 319 17.48 -29.24 23.97
C GLN A 319 18.02 -30.48 23.26
N ASN A 320 19.29 -30.81 23.55
CA ASN A 320 19.82 -32.14 23.33
C ASN A 320 19.17 -33.02 24.40
N THR A 321 18.01 -33.61 24.08
CA THR A 321 17.59 -34.85 24.71
C THR A 321 18.61 -35.92 24.33
N LYS A 322 19.73 -35.96 25.06
CA LYS A 322 20.48 -37.19 25.26
C LYS A 322 19.58 -38.12 26.05
N ASN A 323 19.14 -39.21 25.44
CA ASN A 323 18.93 -40.46 26.16
C ASN A 323 19.60 -41.57 25.34
N ASN A 324 20.89 -41.77 25.61
CA ASN A 324 21.52 -43.06 25.40
C ASN A 324 20.93 -44.02 26.43
N GLY A 325 20.52 -45.20 25.96
CA GLY A 325 19.82 -46.21 26.76
C GLY A 325 20.70 -47.16 27.55
N SER A 326 20.02 -48.15 28.15
CA SER A 326 20.49 -49.39 28.79
C SER A 326 19.29 -49.91 29.60
N SER A 327 18.79 -51.14 29.57
CA SER A 327 19.28 -52.44 29.13
C SER A 327 18.08 -53.41 29.03
N LEU A 328 18.34 -54.56 28.40
CA LEU A 328 17.65 -55.86 28.47
C LEU A 328 16.61 -56.08 29.57
#